data_AF-A0A3G6NAS3-F1
#
_entry.id   AF-A0A3G6NAS3-F1
#
_cell.length_a   1.000
_cell.length_b   1.000
_cell.length_c   1.000
_cell.angle_alpha   90.00
_cell.angle_beta   90.00
_cell.angle_gamma   90.00
#
_symmetry.space_group_name_H-M   'P 1'
#
loop_
_entity.id
_entity.type
_entity.pdbx_description
1 polymer ?
#
loop_
_entity_poly.entity_id
_entity_poly.type
_entity_poly.pdbx_seq_one_letter_code
_entity_poly.pdbx_strand_id
1 'polypeptide(L)'
;MKTIFTSILLFGVLLFSAQNVQDTITLKRALVEKEGISYYVYDKSETCLFTKLNTTSQKEEIMLVCYGDLYEAYLATDKKKIEKITLRNVLKNIDNPKKFEEIITLSDF
;
A
#
# COMPACT_ATOMS: atom_id res chain seq x y z
N MET A 1 -54.82 -24.10 24.95
CA MET A 1 -53.86 -23.51 24.01
C MET A 1 -53.31 -22.22 24.60
N LYS A 2 -52.07 -22.22 25.07
CA LYS A 2 -51.29 -21.00 25.32
C LYS A 2 -49.85 -21.29 24.88
N THR A 3 -49.42 -20.43 23.98
CA THR A 3 -48.13 -20.28 23.30
C THR A 3 -46.94 -20.19 24.25
N ILE A 4 -45.89 -20.96 23.97
CA ILE A 4 -44.50 -20.55 24.21
C ILE A 4 -43.66 -21.09 23.05
N PHE A 5 -43.57 -20.32 21.96
CA PHE A 5 -42.50 -20.42 20.98
C PHE A 5 -41.82 -19.06 20.97
N THR A 6 -40.81 -18.90 21.83
CA THR A 6 -39.93 -17.76 21.74
C THR A 6 -38.57 -18.13 22.29
N SER A 7 -37.55 -17.69 21.54
CA SER A 7 -36.18 -17.50 21.97
C SER A 7 -35.20 -18.65 21.76
N ILE A 8 -34.91 -18.95 20.49
CA ILE A 8 -33.51 -19.16 20.06
C ILE A 8 -33.35 -18.50 18.69
N LEU A 9 -33.17 -17.18 18.68
CA LEU A 9 -32.81 -16.45 17.46
C LEU A 9 -32.00 -15.23 17.86
N LEU A 10 -30.86 -15.46 18.52
CA LEU A 10 -29.93 -14.39 18.91
C LEU A 10 -28.52 -14.93 19.24
N PHE A 11 -28.03 -15.90 18.47
CA PHE A 11 -26.60 -16.22 18.43
C PHE A 11 -26.22 -16.64 17.02
N GLY A 12 -26.40 -15.71 16.09
CA GLY A 12 -26.04 -15.92 14.69
C GLY A 12 -25.55 -14.61 14.11
N VAL A 13 -24.25 -14.55 13.86
CA VAL A 13 -23.57 -13.56 13.02
C VAL A 13 -23.28 -12.20 13.69
N LEU A 14 -22.35 -12.20 14.64
CA LEU A 14 -21.40 -11.09 14.77
C LEU A 14 -19.97 -11.63 14.62
N LEU A 15 -19.72 -12.32 13.50
CA LEU A 15 -18.36 -12.45 12.97
C LEU A 15 -18.08 -11.18 12.18
N PHE A 16 -17.86 -10.06 12.88
CA PHE A 16 -17.14 -8.94 12.30
C PHE A 16 -15.75 -9.48 11.95
N SER A 17 -15.53 -9.71 10.66
CA SER A 17 -14.22 -10.06 10.15
C SER A 17 -13.30 -8.92 10.53
N ALA A 18 -12.29 -9.18 11.38
CA ALA A 18 -11.20 -8.24 11.58
C ALA A 18 -10.44 -8.13 10.24
N GLN A 19 -10.92 -7.26 9.35
CA GLN A 19 -10.19 -6.92 8.13
C GLN A 19 -8.92 -6.20 8.58
N ASN A 20 -7.78 -6.77 8.24
CA ASN A 20 -6.49 -6.16 8.54
C ASN A 20 -6.41 -4.81 7.82
N VAL A 21 -6.09 -3.74 8.53
CA VAL A 21 -6.00 -2.37 7.99
C VAL A 21 -5.06 -2.30 6.78
N GLN A 22 -4.04 -3.14 6.71
CA GLN A 22 -3.13 -3.20 5.56
C GLN A 22 -3.78 -3.73 4.27
N ASP A 23 -4.90 -4.45 4.37
CA ASP A 23 -5.67 -4.92 3.21
C ASP A 23 -6.63 -3.86 2.67
N THR A 24 -7.00 -2.88 3.49
CA THR A 24 -7.92 -1.80 3.07
C THR A 24 -7.18 -0.66 2.39
N ILE A 25 -5.89 -0.48 2.69
CA ILE A 25 -5.05 0.54 2.05
C ILE A 25 -4.51 0.01 0.71
N THR A 26 -4.94 0.64 -0.38
CA THR A 26 -4.43 0.39 -1.74
C THR A 26 -3.59 1.57 -2.22
N LEU A 27 -2.45 1.28 -2.82
CA LEU A 27 -1.51 2.25 -3.39
C LEU A 27 -1.46 2.06 -4.91
N LYS A 28 -1.22 3.16 -5.64
CA LYS A 28 -0.74 3.09 -7.01
C LYS A 28 0.77 2.92 -6.97
N ARG A 29 1.31 2.00 -7.77
CA ARG A 29 2.75 1.71 -7.84
C ARG A 29 3.21 1.75 -9.29
N ALA A 30 4.34 2.37 -9.55
CA ALA A 30 5.01 2.32 -10.85
C ALA A 30 6.49 2.07 -10.67
N LEU A 31 7.08 1.30 -11.60
CA LEU A 31 8.52 1.17 -11.75
C LEU A 31 9.01 2.27 -12.68
N VAL A 32 9.96 3.07 -12.20
CA VAL A 32 10.61 4.15 -12.95
C VAL A 32 12.10 3.86 -12.99
N GLU A 33 12.66 3.84 -14.19
CA GLU A 33 14.10 3.68 -14.38
C GLU A 33 14.73 5.02 -14.73
N LYS A 34 15.82 5.34 -14.06
CA LYS A 34 16.58 6.55 -14.30
C LYS A 34 18.05 6.32 -14.06
N GLU A 35 18.88 6.74 -15.02
CA GLU A 35 20.35 6.61 -14.92
C GLU A 35 20.81 5.17 -14.59
N GLY A 36 20.06 4.17 -15.07
CA GLY A 36 20.34 2.76 -14.80
C GLY A 36 19.94 2.28 -13.40
N ILE A 37 19.25 3.11 -12.62
CA ILE A 37 18.71 2.77 -11.31
C ILE A 37 17.19 2.62 -11.40
N SER A 38 16.68 1.53 -10.81
CA SER A 38 15.25 1.25 -10.73
C SER A 38 14.66 1.78 -9.42
N TYR A 39 13.56 2.50 -9.54
CA TYR A 39 12.82 3.09 -8.43
C TYR A 39 11.37 2.62 -8.48
N TYR A 40 10.76 2.39 -7.31
CA TYR A 40 9.31 2.31 -7.23
C TYR A 40 8.75 3.62 -6.69
N VAL A 41 7.71 4.10 -7.34
CA VAL A 41 6.95 5.26 -6.90
C VAL A 41 5.59 4.79 -6.43
N TYR A 42 5.28 5.08 -5.17
CA TYR A 42 4.01 4.80 -4.53
C TYR A 42 3.21 6.09 -4.45
N ASP A 43 2.09 6.13 -5.16
CA ASP A 43 1.12 7.21 -5.11
C ASP A 43 -0.09 6.73 -4.30
N LYS A 44 -0.37 7.47 -3.25
CA LYS A 44 -1.66 7.51 -2.57
C LYS A 44 -2.12 8.98 -2.79
N SER A 45 -3.39 9.22 -3.06
CA SER A 45 -3.96 10.42 -3.72
C SER A 45 -3.02 11.54 -4.24
N GLU A 46 -2.65 12.53 -3.44
CA GLU A 46 -1.76 13.68 -3.73
C GLU A 46 -0.32 13.56 -3.21
N THR A 47 0.07 12.47 -2.56
CA THR A 47 1.45 12.29 -2.04
C THR A 47 2.13 11.09 -2.70
N CYS A 48 3.38 11.29 -3.11
CA CYS A 48 4.22 10.23 -3.62
C CYS A 48 5.33 9.88 -2.63
N LEU A 49 5.57 8.58 -2.46
CA LEU A 49 6.72 8.03 -1.75
C LEU A 49 7.60 7.26 -2.72
N PHE A 50 8.90 7.51 -2.66
CA PHE A 50 9.88 6.90 -3.57
C PHE A 50 10.69 5.86 -2.82
N THR A 51 10.92 4.72 -3.46
CA THR A 51 11.86 3.71 -3.00
C THR A 51 12.86 3.39 -4.09
N LYS A 52 14.07 3.03 -3.69
CA LYS A 52 15.11 2.54 -4.59
C LYS A 52 15.18 1.03 -4.48
N LEU A 53 15.18 0.32 -5.62
CA LEU A 53 15.39 -1.13 -5.62
C LEU A 53 16.87 -1.43 -5.41
N ASN A 54 17.20 -2.10 -4.30
CA ASN A 54 18.52 -2.66 -4.09
C ASN A 54 18.62 -4.01 -4.82
N THR A 55 19.45 -4.07 -5.86
CA THR A 55 19.59 -5.27 -6.70
C THR A 55 20.26 -6.44 -5.99
N THR A 56 20.99 -6.19 -4.90
CA THR A 56 21.65 -7.23 -4.11
C THR A 56 20.68 -7.89 -3.15
N SER A 57 19.93 -7.11 -2.37
CA SER A 57 18.97 -7.64 -1.40
C SER A 57 17.60 -7.95 -2.01
N GLN A 58 17.32 -7.45 -3.22
CA GLN A 58 16.00 -7.47 -3.85
C GLN A 58 14.92 -6.78 -2.99
N LYS A 59 15.36 -5.90 -2.08
CA LYS A 59 14.50 -5.09 -1.22
C LYS A 59 14.47 -3.65 -1.69
N GLU A 60 13.39 -2.98 -1.32
CA GLU A 60 13.16 -1.58 -1.61
C GLU A 60 13.55 -0.72 -0.41
N GLU A 61 14.45 0.22 -0.65
CA GLU A 61 14.93 1.17 0.35
C GLU A 61 14.15 2.48 0.25
N ILE A 62 13.56 2.92 1.36
CA ILE A 62 12.82 4.18 1.43
C ILE A 62 13.76 5.34 1.17
N MET A 63 13.41 6.17 0.20
CA MET A 63 14.16 7.40 -0.06
C MET A 63 13.64 8.51 0.84
N LEU A 64 14.54 9.14 1.60
CA LEU A 64 14.20 10.23 2.52
C LEU A 64 14.08 11.60 1.83
N VAL A 65 14.38 11.67 0.53
CA VAL A 65 14.38 12.88 -0.29
C VAL A 65 13.62 12.62 -1.59
N CYS A 66 12.76 13.57 -1.95
CA CYS A 66 12.07 13.59 -3.23
C CYS A 66 12.98 14.20 -4.29
N TYR A 67 13.18 13.49 -5.39
CA TYR A 67 13.90 14.00 -6.56
C TYR A 67 12.86 14.48 -7.57
N GLY A 68 12.78 15.80 -7.79
CA GLY A 68 11.72 16.38 -8.64
C GLY A 68 11.74 15.81 -10.06
N ASP A 69 12.92 15.53 -10.58
CA ASP A 69 13.11 14.91 -11.89
C ASP A 69 12.67 13.42 -11.96
N LEU A 70 12.68 12.69 -10.83
CA LEU A 70 12.11 11.36 -10.71
C LEU A 70 10.57 11.43 -10.64
N TYR A 71 10.02 12.47 -10.02
CA TYR A 71 8.59 12.75 -10.04
C TYR A 71 8.10 13.08 -11.45
N GLU A 72 8.82 13.91 -12.20
CA GLU A 72 8.48 14.18 -13.61
C GLU A 72 8.50 12.90 -14.46
N ALA A 73 9.48 12.02 -14.26
CA ALA A 73 9.53 10.72 -14.95
C ALA A 73 8.33 9.82 -14.57
N TYR A 74 7.91 9.86 -13.31
CA TYR A 74 6.68 9.18 -12.87
C TYR A 74 5.43 9.75 -13.55
N LEU A 75 5.28 11.08 -13.62
CA LEU A 75 4.14 11.72 -14.30
C LEU A 75 4.07 11.39 -15.79
N ALA A 76 5.22 11.19 -16.44
CA ALA A 76 5.32 10.77 -17.84
C ALA A 76 5.08 9.26 -18.06
N THR A 77 4.96 8.46 -17.00
CA THR A 77 4.77 7.00 -17.11
C THR A 77 3.38 6.68 -17.67
N ASP A 78 3.31 5.75 -18.62
CA ASP A 78 2.04 5.26 -19.16
C ASP A 78 1.16 4.74 -18.02
N LYS A 79 -0.07 5.27 -17.92
CA LYS A 79 -1.06 4.88 -16.91
C LYS A 79 -1.33 3.38 -16.88
N LYS A 80 -1.16 2.67 -18.01
CA LYS A 80 -1.30 1.19 -18.07
C LYS A 80 -0.21 0.44 -17.30
N LYS A 81 0.92 1.08 -17.02
CA LYS A 81 2.03 0.50 -16.23
C LYS A 81 1.90 0.79 -14.72
N ILE A 82 0.89 1.54 -14.32
CA ILE A 82 0.61 1.84 -12.91
C ILE A 82 -0.24 0.71 -12.33
N GLU A 83 0.34 -0.04 -11.41
CA GLU A 83 -0.30 -1.13 -10.68
C GLU A 83 -1.09 -0.61 -9.48
N LYS A 84 -2.22 -1.23 -9.15
CA LYS A 84 -2.87 -1.08 -7.85
C LYS A 84 -2.46 -2.24 -6.94
N ILE A 85 -1.84 -1.93 -5.80
CA ILE A 85 -1.30 -2.93 -4.87
C ILE A 85 -1.70 -2.62 -3.44
N THR A 86 -1.99 -3.64 -2.64
CA THR A 86 -2.33 -3.47 -1.22
C THR A 86 -1.08 -3.20 -0.39
N LEU A 87 -1.21 -2.42 0.69
CA LEU A 87 -0.10 -2.13 1.61
C LEU A 87 0.55 -3.41 2.12
N ARG A 88 -0.24 -4.43 2.49
CA ARG A 88 0.29 -5.75 2.90
C ARG A 88 1.28 -6.33 1.89
N ASN A 89 0.98 -6.25 0.60
CA ASN A 89 1.84 -6.82 -0.44
C ASN A 89 3.11 -6.00 -0.65
N VAL A 90 3.01 -4.67 -0.54
CA VAL A 90 4.17 -3.78 -0.59
C VAL A 90 5.14 -4.07 0.54
N LEU A 91 4.65 -4.20 1.78
CA LEU A 91 5.47 -4.41 2.98
C LEU A 91 6.36 -5.67 2.92
N LYS A 92 6.02 -6.66 2.08
CA LYS A 92 6.87 -7.85 1.86
C LYS A 92 8.20 -7.52 1.18
N ASN A 93 8.26 -6.44 0.42
CA ASN A 93 9.40 -6.09 -0.43
C ASN A 93 10.20 -4.89 0.11
N ILE A 94 9.67 -4.14 1.06
CA ILE A 94 10.37 -3.03 1.71
C ILE A 94 11.43 -3.57 2.69
N ASP A 95 12.59 -2.93 2.74
CA ASP A 95 13.68 -3.23 3.69
C ASP A 95 13.30 -2.91 5.15
N ASN A 96 12.62 -1.77 5.37
CA ASN A 96 12.04 -1.39 6.65
C ASN A 96 10.50 -1.23 6.56
N PRO A 97 9.73 -2.32 6.70
CA PRO A 97 8.28 -2.31 6.51
C PRO A 97 7.54 -1.40 7.49
N LYS A 98 7.93 -1.40 8.78
CA LYS A 98 7.24 -0.60 9.81
C LYS A 98 7.32 0.89 9.51
N LYS A 99 8.52 1.38 9.15
CA LYS A 99 8.71 2.78 8.77
C LYS A 99 7.91 3.17 7.53
N PHE A 100 7.80 2.28 6.55
CA PHE A 100 6.99 2.52 5.35
C PHE A 100 5.50 2.61 5.69
N GLU A 101 4.99 1.68 6.49
CA GLU A 101 3.62 1.69 6.98
C GLU A 101 3.31 2.97 7.76
N GLU A 102 4.19 3.40 8.66
CA GLU A 102 4.07 4.66 9.39
C GLU A 102 3.95 5.86 8.43
N ILE A 103 4.81 5.96 7.43
CA ILE A 103 4.75 7.07 6.45
C ILE A 103 3.43 7.06 5.68
N ILE A 104 2.99 5.89 5.20
CA ILE A 104 1.75 5.74 4.42
C ILE A 104 0.49 5.99 5.25
N THR A 105 0.53 5.70 6.56
CA THR A 105 -0.63 5.89 7.45
C THR A 105 -0.70 7.29 8.02
N LEU A 106 0.43 7.97 8.24
CA LEU A 106 0.49 9.37 8.68
C LEU A 106 0.17 10.37 7.57
N SER A 107 0.37 9.97 6.30
CA SER A 107 -0.13 10.76 5.17
C SER A 107 -1.64 10.54 5.06
N ASP A 108 -2.37 11.41 5.76
CA ASP A 108 -3.80 11.61 5.53
C ASP A 108 -4.02 11.97 4.07
N PHE A 109 -4.92 11.21 3.46
CA PHE A 109 -5.54 11.50 2.18
C PHE A 109 -6.96 11.95 2.37
#